data_AF-A0A9K3CSC4-F1
#
_entry.id   AF-A0A9K3CSC4-F1
#
_cell.length_a   1.000
_cell.length_b   1.000
_cell.length_c   1.000
_cell.angle_alpha   90.00
_cell.angle_beta   90.00
_cell.angle_gamma   90.00
#
_symmetry.space_group_name_H-M   'P 1'
#
loop_
_entity.id
_entity.type
_entity.pdbx_description
1 polymer ?
#
loop_
_entity_poly.entity_id
_entity_poly.type
_entity_poly.pdbx_seq_one_letter_code
_entity_poly.pdbx_strand_id
1 'polypeptide(L)'
;MPKADRANPLSRGDSERVSEAEDMRGREESTETEEGVFASESEREREREREGETGTGLEREDGREGEREEMQRKRDIFVRSAAGYCVATFLLGIGDRHLENLLLDYEGRLFHIDFGFILGRDPKPLPPPMKINKDMVLAMGGPTSQGYARFLSLSSEAYNILRRNAGTVVATLKLCAATGIETLQAEDASSFQDTVGRYRLELSDERAGAHFRTRLKHSVDALFPVILDHFHRLVQNYWRA
;
A
#
# COMPACT_ATOMS: atom_id res chain seq x y z
N MET A 1 22.81 50.31 6.68
CA MET A 1 23.94 51.21 6.35
C MET A 1 24.00 52.30 7.42
N PRO A 2 25.17 52.83 7.81
CA PRO A 2 26.48 52.79 7.14
C PRO A 2 27.63 52.22 8.03
N LYS A 3 28.59 51.48 7.46
CA LYS A 3 29.96 51.88 7.01
C LYS A 3 30.92 52.19 8.17
N ALA A 4 32.22 51.91 8.14
CA ALA A 4 33.14 51.16 7.27
C ALA A 4 34.53 51.29 7.92
N ASP A 5 35.43 50.37 7.56
CA ASP A 5 36.87 50.54 7.31
C ASP A 5 37.74 51.39 8.23
N ARG A 6 38.86 50.79 8.67
CA ARG A 6 40.24 51.16 8.25
C ARG A 6 41.23 50.37 9.11
N ALA A 7 42.01 49.47 8.52
CA ALA A 7 43.31 49.72 7.87
C ALA A 7 44.48 49.65 8.87
N ASN A 8 45.36 48.68 8.57
CA ASN A 8 46.72 48.48 9.07
C ASN A 8 47.60 49.71 8.80
N PRO A 9 48.71 49.90 9.52
CA PRO A 9 50.00 49.87 8.79
C PRO A 9 51.20 49.31 9.57
N LEU A 10 51.90 48.39 8.90
CA LEU A 10 53.31 48.45 8.46
C LEU A 10 54.50 48.56 9.45
N SER A 11 55.57 47.94 8.93
CA SER A 11 57.01 48.18 9.13
C SER A 11 57.66 47.21 10.13
N ARG A 12 58.79 46.55 9.86
CA ARG A 12 59.85 46.61 8.83
C ARG A 12 60.42 45.18 8.75
N GLY A 13 60.85 44.66 7.59
CA GLY A 13 62.16 44.94 6.99
C GLY A 13 63.26 44.18 7.74
N ASP A 14 64.21 43.46 7.17
CA ASP A 14 64.69 43.33 5.80
C ASP A 14 65.71 42.17 5.78
N SER A 15 66.03 41.73 4.55
CA SER A 15 67.36 41.27 4.12
C SER A 15 67.82 39.86 4.53
N GLU A 16 68.55 39.07 3.73
CA GLU A 16 68.92 38.98 2.31
C GLU A 16 70.04 37.91 2.28
N ARG A 17 70.33 37.40 1.07
CA ARG A 17 71.53 36.64 0.59
C ARG A 17 71.28 35.13 0.37
N VAL A 18 71.20 34.60 -0.86
CA VAL A 18 72.10 34.65 -2.07
C VAL A 18 73.42 33.93 -1.71
N SER A 19 73.98 32.92 -2.41
CA SER A 19 73.80 32.34 -3.74
C SER A 19 74.61 31.02 -3.86
N GLU A 20 74.38 30.30 -4.98
CA GLU A 20 75.38 29.59 -5.81
C GLU A 20 76.18 28.41 -5.24
N ALA A 21 75.95 27.23 -5.83
CA ALA A 21 76.95 26.60 -6.71
C ALA A 21 76.33 25.43 -7.48
N GLU A 22 76.14 25.64 -8.78
CA GLU A 22 75.89 24.59 -9.76
C GLU A 22 77.17 23.75 -10.00
N ASP A 23 76.92 22.57 -10.55
CA ASP A 23 77.78 21.86 -11.51
C ASP A 23 79.00 21.09 -10.98
N MET A 24 78.82 19.76 -10.79
CA MET A 24 79.67 18.76 -11.45
C MET A 24 78.92 17.44 -11.67
N ARG A 25 78.47 17.27 -12.91
CA ARG A 25 78.29 16.05 -13.71
C ARG A 25 78.63 14.69 -13.06
N GLY A 26 77.71 13.73 -13.19
CA GLY A 26 78.05 12.32 -12.94
C GLY A 26 76.94 11.26 -13.04
N ARG A 27 76.06 11.33 -14.04
CA ARG A 27 75.45 10.17 -14.74
C ARG A 27 75.03 8.95 -13.87
N GLU A 28 73.79 8.94 -13.39
CA GLU A 28 73.04 7.70 -13.19
C GLU A 28 71.63 7.86 -13.79
N GLU A 29 71.41 7.06 -14.83
CA GLU A 29 70.20 6.91 -15.61
C GLU A 29 69.63 5.55 -15.20
N SER A 30 68.52 5.50 -14.46
CA SER A 30 67.70 4.28 -14.35
C SER A 30 66.35 4.57 -13.68
N THR A 31 65.33 4.74 -14.53
CA THR A 31 64.00 4.14 -14.42
C THR A 31 63.24 4.33 -13.10
N GLU A 32 62.48 5.42 -13.01
CA GLU A 32 61.20 5.39 -12.31
C GLU A 32 60.28 4.42 -13.05
N THR A 33 59.88 3.33 -12.40
CA THR A 33 58.93 2.38 -12.96
C THR A 33 57.53 2.97 -12.94
N GLU A 34 56.99 3.25 -14.13
CA GLU A 34 55.59 3.59 -14.41
C GLU A 34 54.63 2.39 -14.14
N GLU A 35 54.66 1.79 -12.94
CA GLU A 35 53.73 0.69 -12.58
C GLU A 35 52.47 1.17 -11.84
N GLY A 36 52.10 2.44 -11.98
CA GLY A 36 50.97 3.03 -11.23
C GLY A 36 49.72 3.42 -12.02
N VAL A 37 49.72 3.45 -13.36
CA VAL A 37 48.69 4.22 -14.11
C VAL A 37 47.98 3.47 -15.25
N PHE A 38 48.37 2.26 -15.62
CA PHE A 38 47.70 1.51 -16.71
C PHE A 38 47.19 0.14 -16.26
N ALA A 39 46.15 0.13 -15.41
CA ALA A 39 45.22 -0.99 -15.45
C ALA A 39 44.55 -0.96 -16.84
N SER A 40 44.78 -2.01 -17.63
CA SER A 40 44.24 -2.11 -18.99
C SER A 40 42.71 -2.03 -18.95
N GLU A 41 42.08 -1.54 -20.02
CA GLU A 41 40.60 -1.51 -20.13
C GLU A 41 39.99 -2.89 -19.83
N SER A 42 40.70 -3.96 -20.18
CA SER A 42 40.31 -5.34 -19.87
C SER A 42 40.40 -5.72 -18.39
N GLU A 43 41.31 -5.11 -17.63
CA GLU A 43 41.37 -5.29 -16.17
C GLU A 43 40.30 -4.45 -15.47
N ARG A 44 40.00 -3.25 -15.96
CA ARG A 44 38.91 -2.41 -15.46
C ARG A 44 37.52 -2.99 -15.80
N GLU A 45 37.37 -3.65 -16.94
CA GLU A 45 36.17 -4.45 -17.26
C GLU A 45 36.07 -5.67 -16.37
N ARG A 46 37.17 -6.40 -16.12
CA ARG A 46 37.18 -7.53 -15.18
C ARG A 46 36.92 -7.12 -13.73
N GLU A 47 37.34 -5.93 -13.32
CA GLU A 47 37.05 -5.37 -12.00
C GLU A 47 35.59 -4.92 -11.91
N ARG A 48 35.02 -4.31 -12.96
CA ARG A 48 33.59 -3.99 -13.05
C ARG A 48 32.69 -5.22 -13.15
N GLU A 49 33.14 -6.28 -13.82
CA GLU A 49 32.46 -7.57 -13.86
C GLU A 49 32.53 -8.27 -12.50
N ARG A 50 33.69 -8.23 -11.82
CA ARG A 50 33.81 -8.71 -10.43
C ARG A 50 32.95 -7.90 -9.46
N GLU A 51 32.92 -6.57 -9.57
CA GLU A 51 32.09 -5.70 -8.75
C GLU A 51 30.58 -5.88 -9.06
N GLY A 52 30.21 -6.08 -10.33
CA GLY A 52 28.84 -6.40 -10.76
C GLY A 52 28.37 -7.82 -10.38
N GLU A 53 29.30 -8.75 -10.21
CA GLU A 53 29.06 -10.09 -9.68
C GLU A 53 29.06 -10.15 -8.14
N THR A 54 29.70 -9.19 -7.45
CA THR A 54 29.74 -9.08 -5.98
C THR A 54 28.50 -8.49 -5.32
N GLY A 55 27.40 -8.28 -6.05
CA GLY A 55 26.09 -8.34 -5.42
C GLY A 55 25.90 -9.76 -4.90
N THR A 56 26.41 -10.03 -3.69
CA THR A 56 26.45 -11.37 -3.12
C THR A 56 25.04 -11.96 -3.18
N GLY A 57 24.90 -13.25 -3.43
CA GLY A 57 23.57 -13.90 -3.43
C GLY A 57 22.77 -13.54 -2.18
N LEU A 58 23.46 -13.28 -1.06
CA LEU A 58 22.94 -12.79 0.21
C LEU A 58 22.30 -11.38 0.12
N GLU A 59 22.94 -10.38 -0.51
CA GLU A 59 22.34 -9.04 -0.67
C GLU A 59 21.14 -9.05 -1.64
N ARG A 60 21.20 -9.91 -2.67
CA ARG A 60 20.10 -10.11 -3.61
C ARG A 60 18.94 -10.90 -3.00
N GLU A 61 19.20 -11.78 -2.04
CA GLU A 61 18.19 -12.51 -1.27
C GLU A 61 17.59 -11.65 -0.15
N ASP A 62 18.39 -10.88 0.58
CA ASP A 62 17.96 -9.94 1.63
C ASP A 62 17.04 -8.85 1.08
N GLY A 63 17.39 -8.25 -0.07
CA GLY A 63 16.52 -7.30 -0.75
C GLY A 63 15.18 -7.90 -1.19
N ARG A 64 15.18 -9.15 -1.67
CA ARG A 64 13.96 -9.88 -2.07
C ARG A 64 13.12 -10.30 -0.87
N GLU A 65 13.75 -10.58 0.26
CA GLU A 65 13.07 -10.91 1.52
C GLU A 65 12.39 -9.67 2.08
N GLY A 66 13.09 -8.54 2.15
CA GLY A 66 12.54 -7.25 2.57
C GLY A 66 11.34 -6.80 1.73
N GLU A 67 11.41 -6.92 0.39
CA GLU A 67 10.28 -6.62 -0.50
C GLU A 67 9.07 -7.53 -0.24
N ARG A 68 9.31 -8.82 0.05
CA ARG A 68 8.24 -9.79 0.35
C ARG A 68 7.57 -9.47 1.68
N GLU A 69 8.35 -9.14 2.71
CA GLU A 69 7.82 -8.74 4.02
C GLU A 69 7.00 -7.46 3.92
N GLU A 70 7.50 -6.46 3.19
CA GLU A 70 6.75 -5.22 2.94
C GLU A 70 5.44 -5.52 2.21
N MET A 71 5.46 -6.33 1.16
CA MET A 71 4.27 -6.72 0.42
C MET A 71 3.27 -7.49 1.31
N GLN A 72 3.75 -8.38 2.17
CA GLN A 72 2.90 -9.10 3.13
C GLN A 72 2.27 -8.15 4.15
N ARG A 73 3.03 -7.18 4.67
CA ARG A 73 2.53 -6.16 5.59
C ARG A 73 1.44 -5.31 4.93
N LYS A 74 1.68 -4.79 3.71
CA LYS A 74 0.68 -4.02 2.96
C LYS A 74 -0.58 -4.85 2.66
N ARG A 75 -0.41 -6.14 2.36
CA ARG A 75 -1.53 -7.06 2.17
C ARG A 75 -2.33 -7.27 3.45
N ASP A 76 -1.70 -7.37 4.62
CA ASP A 76 -2.43 -7.47 5.89
C ASP A 76 -3.23 -6.20 6.18
N ILE A 77 -2.64 -5.03 5.92
CA ILE A 77 -3.31 -3.73 6.05
C ILE A 77 -4.52 -3.65 5.11
N PHE A 78 -4.36 -4.07 3.87
CA PHE A 78 -5.43 -4.16 2.88
C PHE A 78 -6.55 -5.08 3.35
N VAL A 79 -6.21 -6.29 3.80
CA VAL A 79 -7.18 -7.29 4.28
C VAL A 79 -8.01 -6.74 5.44
N ARG A 80 -7.38 -6.07 6.42
CA ARG A 80 -8.06 -5.49 7.58
C ARG A 80 -9.01 -4.35 7.18
N SER A 81 -8.52 -3.43 6.35
CA SER A 81 -9.32 -2.29 5.88
C SER A 81 -10.48 -2.74 4.99
N ALA A 82 -10.24 -3.68 4.08
CA ALA A 82 -11.28 -4.31 3.27
C ALA A 82 -12.36 -5.00 4.12
N ALA A 83 -11.96 -5.75 5.16
CA ALA A 83 -12.91 -6.38 6.08
C ALA A 83 -13.80 -5.34 6.79
N GLY A 84 -13.19 -4.29 7.35
CA GLY A 84 -13.92 -3.21 8.03
C GLY A 84 -14.91 -2.52 7.10
N TYR A 85 -14.47 -2.07 5.92
CA TYR A 85 -15.34 -1.38 4.98
C TYR A 85 -16.40 -2.29 4.37
N CYS A 86 -16.12 -3.58 4.12
CA CYS A 86 -17.13 -4.52 3.65
C CYS A 86 -18.27 -4.67 4.65
N VAL A 87 -17.95 -4.79 5.94
CA VAL A 87 -18.96 -4.90 7.00
C VAL A 87 -19.71 -3.58 7.17
N ALA A 88 -19.01 -2.45 7.21
CA ALA A 88 -19.61 -1.14 7.38
C ALA A 88 -20.56 -0.79 6.22
N THR A 89 -20.13 -0.98 4.96
CA THR A 89 -20.97 -0.74 3.78
C THR A 89 -22.18 -1.64 3.72
N PHE A 90 -22.05 -2.90 4.13
CA PHE A 90 -23.20 -3.78 4.26
C PHE A 90 -24.20 -3.26 5.27
N LEU A 91 -23.76 -3.05 6.52
CA LEU A 91 -24.65 -2.69 7.62
C LEU A 91 -25.35 -1.36 7.36
N LEU A 92 -24.59 -0.35 6.94
CA LEU A 92 -25.11 0.98 6.63
C LEU A 92 -25.88 1.04 5.30
N GLY A 93 -25.83 -0.02 4.49
CA GLY A 93 -26.45 -0.04 3.16
C GLY A 93 -25.90 1.03 2.24
N ILE A 94 -24.57 1.17 2.20
CA ILE A 94 -23.91 2.14 1.33
C ILE A 94 -23.98 1.64 -0.11
N GLY A 95 -24.67 2.41 -0.95
CA GLY A 95 -24.86 2.15 -2.37
C GLY A 95 -23.73 2.70 -3.23
N ASP A 96 -23.85 2.49 -4.54
CA ASP A 96 -22.97 3.08 -5.56
C ASP A 96 -21.46 2.83 -5.33
N ARG A 97 -21.10 1.65 -4.83
CA ARG A 97 -19.70 1.25 -4.68
C ARG A 97 -19.17 0.71 -6.01
N HIS A 98 -18.52 1.57 -6.78
CA HIS A 98 -17.71 1.24 -7.95
C HIS A 98 -16.23 1.51 -7.68
N LEU A 99 -15.34 1.08 -8.59
CA LEU A 99 -13.88 1.16 -8.40
C LEU A 99 -13.39 2.59 -8.09
N GLU A 100 -13.99 3.62 -8.68
CA GLU A 100 -13.61 5.02 -8.44
C GLU A 100 -13.95 5.51 -7.02
N ASN A 101 -14.90 4.86 -6.33
CA ASN A 101 -15.24 5.14 -4.93
C ASN A 101 -14.39 4.33 -3.93
N LEU A 102 -13.47 3.51 -4.42
CA LEU A 102 -12.59 2.65 -3.63
C LEU A 102 -11.15 3.09 -3.83
N LEU A 103 -10.61 3.81 -2.86
CA LEU A 103 -9.25 4.32 -2.91
C LEU A 103 -8.30 3.43 -2.09
N LEU A 104 -7.04 3.41 -2.51
CA LEU A 104 -5.95 2.66 -1.90
C LEU A 104 -4.78 3.62 -1.64
N ASP A 105 -4.25 3.64 -0.43
CA ASP A 105 -3.03 4.41 -0.12
C ASP A 105 -1.74 3.60 -0.37
N TYR A 106 -0.60 4.27 -0.20
CA TYR A 106 0.73 3.67 -0.39
C TYR A 106 1.10 2.63 0.68
N GLU A 107 0.41 2.61 1.83
CA GLU A 107 0.56 1.61 2.89
C GLU A 107 -0.33 0.37 2.65
N GLY A 108 -1.22 0.41 1.65
CA GLY A 108 -2.17 -0.64 1.33
C GLY A 108 -3.51 -0.54 2.05
N ARG A 109 -3.87 0.60 2.66
CA ARG A 109 -5.19 0.82 3.27
C ARG A 109 -6.23 1.08 2.20
N LEU A 110 -7.28 0.27 2.19
CA LEU A 110 -8.49 0.53 1.42
C LEU A 110 -9.38 1.51 2.18
N PHE A 111 -9.87 2.54 1.49
CA PHE A 111 -10.89 3.43 2.03
C PHE A 111 -11.93 3.81 1.00
N HIS A 112 -13.16 3.99 1.47
CA HIS A 112 -14.28 4.34 0.61
C HIS A 112 -14.49 5.85 0.67
N ILE A 113 -14.74 6.46 -0.49
CA ILE A 113 -15.14 7.85 -0.62
C ILE A 113 -16.57 7.94 -1.18
N ASP A 114 -17.13 9.15 -1.14
CA ASP A 114 -18.48 9.49 -1.59
C ASP A 114 -19.58 8.66 -0.91
N PHE A 115 -20.38 9.24 -0.03
CA PHE A 115 -21.46 8.53 0.67
C PHE A 115 -22.85 9.03 0.28
N GLY A 116 -23.01 9.50 -0.96
CA GLY A 116 -24.29 10.04 -1.47
C GLY A 116 -25.46 9.04 -1.41
N PHE A 117 -25.17 7.74 -1.44
CA PHE A 117 -26.14 6.66 -1.38
C PHE A 117 -25.94 5.82 -0.11
N ILE A 118 -26.84 5.96 0.86
CA ILE A 118 -26.78 5.26 2.16
C ILE A 118 -28.17 4.74 2.55
N LEU A 119 -28.23 3.89 3.58
CA LEU A 119 -29.45 3.26 4.11
C LEU A 119 -30.18 2.38 3.10
N GLY A 120 -29.48 1.85 2.10
CA GLY A 120 -30.03 0.96 1.06
C GLY A 120 -30.38 1.65 -0.25
N ARG A 121 -30.27 2.98 -0.32
CA ARG A 121 -30.34 3.70 -1.59
C ARG A 121 -29.18 3.26 -2.49
N ASP A 122 -29.46 3.03 -3.75
CA ASP A 122 -28.45 2.73 -4.78
C ASP A 122 -29.03 3.16 -6.13
N PRO A 123 -28.26 3.81 -7.03
CA PRO A 123 -28.74 4.17 -8.37
C PRO A 123 -28.99 2.93 -9.23
N LYS A 124 -28.43 1.76 -8.86
CA LYS A 124 -28.60 0.50 -9.59
C LYS A 124 -29.82 -0.25 -9.06
N PRO A 125 -30.66 -0.85 -9.94
CA PRO A 125 -31.89 -1.51 -9.53
C PRO A 125 -31.67 -2.81 -8.74
N LEU A 126 -30.53 -3.49 -8.93
CA LEU A 126 -30.18 -4.74 -8.25
C LEU A 126 -28.71 -4.70 -7.82
N PRO A 127 -28.38 -3.94 -6.76
CA PRO A 127 -27.03 -3.89 -6.28
C PRO A 127 -26.62 -5.25 -5.68
N PRO A 128 -25.35 -5.67 -5.86
CA PRO A 128 -24.86 -6.85 -5.18
C PRO A 128 -24.94 -6.65 -3.67
N PRO A 129 -25.24 -7.71 -2.90
CA PRO A 129 -25.44 -7.58 -1.45
C PRO A 129 -24.17 -7.17 -0.72
N MET A 130 -23.00 -7.61 -1.23
CA MET A 130 -21.68 -7.19 -0.75
C MET A 130 -20.95 -6.39 -1.83
N LYS A 131 -20.23 -5.37 -1.39
CA LYS A 131 -19.43 -4.50 -2.25
C LYS A 131 -17.98 -4.97 -2.25
N ILE A 132 -17.74 -6.15 -2.83
CA ILE A 132 -16.41 -6.71 -3.07
C ILE A 132 -16.28 -6.94 -4.56
N ASN A 133 -15.15 -6.55 -5.13
CA ASN A 133 -14.82 -6.84 -6.52
C ASN A 133 -13.70 -7.90 -6.61
N LYS A 134 -13.48 -8.39 -7.83
CA LYS A 134 -12.48 -9.41 -8.11
C LYS A 134 -11.05 -8.94 -7.80
N ASP A 135 -10.73 -7.69 -8.09
CA ASP A 135 -9.37 -7.16 -7.93
C ASP A 135 -8.99 -7.09 -6.45
N MET A 136 -9.95 -6.81 -5.57
CA MET A 136 -9.78 -6.92 -4.12
C MET A 136 -9.44 -8.35 -3.70
N VAL A 137 -10.14 -9.36 -4.22
CA VAL A 137 -9.86 -10.77 -3.90
C VAL A 137 -8.47 -11.18 -4.40
N LEU A 138 -8.07 -10.70 -5.58
CA LEU A 138 -6.72 -10.90 -6.11
C LEU A 138 -5.66 -10.22 -5.24
N ALA A 139 -5.90 -8.99 -4.78
CA ALA A 139 -5.02 -8.28 -3.87
C ALA A 139 -4.86 -9.01 -2.52
N MET A 140 -5.86 -9.77 -2.08
CA MET A 140 -5.75 -10.64 -0.90
C MET A 140 -4.87 -11.89 -1.13
N GLY A 141 -4.52 -12.19 -2.38
CA GLY A 141 -3.77 -13.39 -2.78
C GLY A 141 -4.62 -14.43 -3.51
N GLY A 142 -5.89 -14.11 -3.80
CA GLY A 142 -6.82 -15.00 -4.46
C GLY A 142 -7.71 -15.77 -3.47
N PRO A 143 -8.73 -16.49 -3.99
CA PRO A 143 -9.80 -17.09 -3.19
C PRO A 143 -9.36 -18.30 -2.34
N THR A 144 -8.20 -18.88 -2.60
CA THR A 144 -7.61 -19.98 -1.82
C THR A 144 -6.48 -19.51 -0.90
N SER A 145 -6.21 -18.20 -0.84
CA SER A 145 -5.11 -17.64 -0.07
C SER A 145 -5.41 -17.51 1.43
N GLN A 146 -4.34 -17.48 2.23
CA GLN A 146 -4.44 -17.14 3.65
C GLN A 146 -5.00 -15.72 3.86
N GLY A 147 -4.68 -14.77 2.98
CA GLY A 147 -5.19 -13.39 3.06
C GLY A 147 -6.71 -13.34 2.90
N TYR A 148 -7.27 -14.11 1.96
CA TYR A 148 -8.72 -14.23 1.80
C TYR A 148 -9.39 -14.95 2.98
N ALA A 149 -8.78 -16.02 3.50
CA ALA A 149 -9.28 -16.70 4.70
C ALA A 149 -9.31 -15.75 5.92
N ARG A 150 -8.26 -14.95 6.08
CA ARG A 150 -8.15 -13.92 7.13
C ARG A 150 -9.19 -12.81 6.94
N PHE A 151 -9.42 -12.36 5.71
CA PHE A 151 -10.48 -11.42 5.36
C PHE A 151 -11.87 -11.94 5.79
N LEU A 152 -12.21 -13.19 5.47
CA LEU A 152 -13.49 -13.79 5.89
C LEU A 152 -13.62 -13.83 7.43
N SER A 153 -12.56 -14.21 8.12
CA SER A 153 -12.53 -14.28 9.59
C SER A 153 -12.73 -12.89 10.23
N LEU A 154 -11.94 -11.90 9.81
CA LEU A 154 -12.02 -10.53 10.32
C LEU A 154 -13.39 -9.91 10.03
N SER A 155 -13.96 -10.19 8.86
CA SER A 155 -15.27 -9.64 8.51
C SER A 155 -16.39 -10.22 9.38
N SER A 156 -16.35 -11.53 9.68
CA SER A 156 -17.29 -12.15 10.62
C SER A 156 -17.15 -11.60 12.05
N GLU A 157 -15.91 -11.38 12.50
CA GLU A 157 -15.64 -10.81 13.82
C GLU A 157 -16.14 -9.37 13.92
N ALA A 158 -15.75 -8.51 12.97
CA ALA A 158 -16.20 -7.12 12.90
C ALA A 158 -17.73 -7.01 12.81
N TYR A 159 -18.39 -7.90 12.06
CA TYR A 159 -19.85 -7.96 12.00
C TYR A 159 -20.48 -8.21 13.37
N ASN A 160 -19.96 -9.16 14.14
CA ASN A 160 -20.47 -9.45 15.49
C ASN A 160 -20.18 -8.30 16.48
N ILE A 161 -19.01 -7.66 16.38
CA ILE A 161 -18.69 -6.48 17.19
C ILE A 161 -19.71 -5.36 16.92
N LEU A 162 -19.99 -5.06 15.66
CA LEU A 162 -20.96 -4.02 15.30
C LEU A 162 -22.40 -4.41 15.65
N ARG A 163 -22.78 -5.69 15.55
CA ARG A 163 -24.06 -6.23 16.05
C ARG A 163 -24.30 -5.94 17.52
N ARG A 164 -23.32 -6.23 18.38
CA ARG A 164 -23.44 -5.96 19.82
C ARG A 164 -23.63 -4.47 20.12
N ASN A 165 -23.20 -3.60 19.20
CA ASN A 165 -23.31 -2.14 19.31
C ASN A 165 -24.38 -1.55 18.37
N ALA A 166 -25.27 -2.37 17.81
CA ALA A 166 -26.25 -1.92 16.81
C ALA A 166 -27.16 -0.81 17.35
N GLY A 167 -27.56 -0.89 18.62
CA GLY A 167 -28.38 0.14 19.27
C GLY A 167 -27.75 1.53 19.21
N THR A 168 -26.46 1.63 19.55
CA THR A 168 -25.69 2.88 19.50
C THR A 168 -25.59 3.39 18.07
N VAL A 169 -25.20 2.52 17.11
CA VAL A 169 -25.04 2.93 15.71
C VAL A 169 -26.35 3.45 15.13
N VAL A 170 -27.45 2.71 15.32
CA VAL A 170 -28.78 3.07 14.81
C VAL A 170 -29.31 4.33 15.49
N ALA A 171 -29.10 4.49 16.79
CA ALA A 171 -29.50 5.71 17.50
C ALA A 171 -28.75 6.94 16.96
N THR A 172 -27.43 6.84 16.76
CA THR A 172 -26.63 7.92 16.16
C THR A 172 -27.12 8.27 14.77
N LEU A 173 -27.39 7.28 13.90
CA LEU A 173 -27.92 7.54 12.55
C LEU A 173 -29.28 8.25 12.59
N LYS A 174 -30.18 7.87 13.51
CA LYS A 174 -31.47 8.54 13.69
C LYS A 174 -31.33 9.99 14.15
N LEU A 175 -30.40 10.26 15.07
CA LEU A 175 -30.11 11.62 15.51
C LEU A 175 -29.53 12.47 14.38
N CYS A 176 -28.60 11.92 13.59
CA CYS A 176 -28.06 12.61 12.40
C CYS A 176 -29.12 12.87 11.33
N ALA A 177 -30.07 11.95 11.13
CA ALA A 177 -31.18 12.19 10.20
C ALA A 177 -32.05 13.39 10.64
N ALA A 178 -32.22 13.59 11.94
CA ALA A 178 -32.95 14.72 12.49
C ALA A 178 -32.25 16.08 12.30
N THR A 179 -30.96 16.10 11.94
CA THR A 179 -30.22 17.37 11.70
C THR A 179 -30.39 17.90 10.27
N GLY A 180 -31.15 17.24 9.41
CA GLY A 180 -31.40 17.71 8.04
C GLY A 180 -30.40 17.25 6.98
N ILE A 181 -29.63 16.19 7.23
CA ILE A 181 -28.76 15.59 6.20
C ILE A 181 -29.64 14.86 5.19
N GLU A 182 -29.81 15.43 4.00
CA GLU A 182 -30.68 14.94 2.92
C GLU A 182 -30.51 13.44 2.61
N THR A 183 -29.26 12.96 2.60
CA THR A 183 -28.95 11.54 2.35
C THR A 183 -29.38 10.60 3.48
N LEU A 184 -29.53 11.10 4.71
CA LEU A 184 -30.01 10.36 5.88
C LEU A 184 -31.48 10.62 6.20
N GLN A 185 -32.08 11.63 5.59
CA GLN A 185 -33.53 11.80 5.56
C GLN A 185 -34.10 10.69 4.69
N ALA A 186 -34.19 9.50 5.28
CA ALA A 186 -35.00 8.43 4.74
C ALA A 186 -36.43 8.97 4.64
N GLU A 187 -36.95 9.06 3.43
CA GLU A 187 -38.35 9.46 3.20
C GLU A 187 -39.31 8.44 3.82
N ASP A 188 -38.83 7.24 4.16
CA ASP A 188 -39.58 6.17 4.80
C ASP A 188 -38.92 5.65 6.10
N ALA A 189 -39.77 5.27 7.07
CA ALA A 189 -39.33 4.52 8.25
C ALA A 189 -38.76 3.12 7.88
N SER A 190 -39.05 2.64 6.66
CA SER A 190 -38.62 1.35 6.13
C SER A 190 -37.11 1.26 5.97
N SER A 191 -36.43 2.29 5.46
CA SER A 191 -34.97 2.26 5.26
C SER A 191 -34.18 2.00 6.55
N PHE A 192 -34.65 2.53 7.68
CA PHE A 192 -34.06 2.26 8.99
C PHE A 192 -34.37 0.85 9.48
N GLN A 193 -35.58 0.35 9.25
CA GLN A 193 -35.95 -1.03 9.59
C GLN A 193 -35.13 -2.05 8.79
N ASP A 194 -34.93 -1.80 7.49
CA ASP A 194 -34.08 -2.63 6.63
C ASP A 194 -32.63 -2.62 7.12
N THR A 195 -32.11 -1.45 7.48
CA THR A 195 -30.77 -1.28 8.06
C THR A 195 -30.63 -2.07 9.36
N VAL A 196 -31.61 -2.01 10.27
CA VAL A 196 -31.65 -2.82 11.49
C VAL A 196 -31.71 -4.31 11.16
N GLY A 197 -32.49 -4.70 10.15
CA GLY A 197 -32.61 -6.07 9.66
C GLY A 197 -31.27 -6.67 9.21
N ARG A 198 -30.34 -5.86 8.67
CA ARG A 198 -29.00 -6.34 8.28
C ARG A 198 -28.13 -6.79 9.46
N TYR A 199 -28.43 -6.33 10.68
CA TYR A 199 -27.74 -6.79 11.90
C TYR A 199 -28.21 -8.17 12.38
N ARG A 200 -29.36 -8.67 11.91
CA ARG A 200 -29.86 -10.03 12.24
C ARG A 200 -29.90 -10.32 13.75
N LEU A 201 -30.28 -9.34 14.57
CA LEU A 201 -30.15 -9.36 16.04
C LEU A 201 -30.82 -10.57 16.71
N GLU A 202 -31.74 -11.24 16.03
CA GLU A 202 -32.38 -12.48 16.48
C GLU A 202 -31.47 -13.72 16.47
N LEU A 203 -30.34 -13.66 15.76
CA LEU A 203 -29.37 -14.76 15.69
C LEU A 203 -28.35 -14.72 16.82
N SER A 204 -27.80 -15.87 17.22
CA SER A 204 -26.59 -15.94 18.05
C SER A 204 -25.36 -15.47 17.27
N ASP A 205 -24.29 -15.08 17.96
CA ASP A 205 -23.07 -14.57 17.31
C ASP A 205 -22.43 -15.60 16.36
N GLU A 206 -22.48 -16.89 16.70
CA GLU A 206 -22.00 -17.96 15.84
C GLU A 206 -22.82 -18.05 14.54
N ARG A 207 -24.16 -18.06 14.67
CA ARG A 207 -25.07 -18.14 13.53
C ARG A 207 -25.04 -16.88 12.67
N ALA A 208 -24.93 -15.71 13.29
CA ALA A 208 -24.85 -14.42 12.63
C ALA A 208 -23.53 -14.28 11.85
N GLY A 209 -22.41 -14.63 12.46
CA GLY A 209 -21.10 -14.65 11.81
C GLY A 209 -21.06 -15.62 10.63
N ALA A 210 -21.65 -16.82 10.79
CA ALA A 210 -21.78 -17.80 9.71
C ALA A 210 -22.69 -17.29 8.58
N HIS A 211 -23.85 -16.70 8.92
CA HIS A 211 -24.77 -16.11 7.95
C HIS A 211 -24.09 -15.03 7.09
N PHE A 212 -23.37 -14.11 7.75
CA PHE A 212 -22.63 -13.06 7.07
C PHE A 212 -21.53 -13.63 6.16
N ARG A 213 -20.74 -14.59 6.66
CA ARG A 213 -19.69 -15.26 5.87
C ARG A 213 -20.25 -15.97 4.64
N THR A 214 -21.40 -16.61 4.75
CA THR A 214 -22.06 -17.26 3.62
C THR A 214 -22.46 -16.24 2.56
N ARG A 215 -23.05 -15.10 2.93
CA ARG A 215 -23.36 -14.02 1.96
C ARG A 215 -22.11 -13.44 1.30
N LEU A 216 -21.05 -13.28 2.10
CA LEU A 216 -19.74 -12.83 1.64
C LEU A 216 -19.19 -13.76 0.56
N LYS A 217 -19.17 -15.06 0.87
CA LYS A 217 -18.71 -16.09 -0.04
C LYS A 217 -19.56 -16.18 -1.31
N HIS A 218 -20.89 -16.15 -1.21
CA HIS A 218 -21.74 -16.12 -2.41
C HIS A 218 -21.46 -14.92 -3.31
N SER A 219 -21.14 -13.76 -2.73
CA SER A 219 -20.80 -12.56 -3.51
C SER A 219 -19.47 -12.73 -4.24
N VAL A 220 -18.51 -13.45 -3.66
CA VAL A 220 -17.20 -13.75 -4.28
C VAL A 220 -17.29 -14.91 -5.27
N ASP A 221 -18.07 -15.95 -4.97
CA ASP A 221 -18.26 -17.10 -5.86
C ASP A 221 -18.90 -16.66 -7.19
N ALA A 222 -19.81 -15.67 -7.15
CA ALA A 222 -20.34 -15.04 -8.35
C ALA A 222 -19.26 -14.35 -9.22
N LEU A 223 -18.12 -13.98 -8.64
CA LEU A 223 -16.97 -13.39 -9.32
C LEU A 223 -15.93 -14.44 -9.77
N PHE A 224 -16.03 -15.67 -9.27
CA PHE A 224 -15.01 -16.71 -9.43
C PHE A 224 -14.74 -17.10 -10.89
N PRO A 225 -15.73 -17.27 -11.78
CA PRO A 225 -15.48 -17.54 -13.20
C PRO A 225 -14.64 -16.43 -13.86
N VAL A 226 -14.94 -15.17 -13.55
CA VAL A 226 -14.22 -14.01 -14.07
C VAL A 226 -12.78 -13.95 -13.53
N ILE A 227 -12.56 -14.39 -12.29
CA ILE A 227 -11.23 -14.50 -11.69
C ILE A 227 -10.41 -15.56 -12.43
N LEU A 228 -10.96 -16.76 -12.60
CA LEU A 228 -10.30 -17.87 -13.30
C LEU A 228 -9.90 -17.48 -14.72
N ASP A 229 -10.82 -16.87 -15.49
CA ASP A 229 -10.55 -16.45 -16.87
C ASP A 229 -9.39 -15.46 -16.99
N HIS A 230 -9.15 -14.66 -15.96
CA HIS A 230 -8.05 -13.69 -15.97
C HIS A 230 -6.73 -14.32 -15.58
N PHE A 231 -6.71 -15.23 -14.62
CA PHE A 231 -5.53 -16.05 -14.36
C PHE A 231 -5.15 -16.88 -15.59
N HIS A 232 -6.13 -17.52 -16.24
CA HIS A 232 -5.87 -18.26 -17.48
C HIS A 232 -5.27 -17.37 -18.56
N ARG A 233 -5.76 -16.13 -18.75
CA ARG A 233 -5.17 -15.16 -19.68
C ARG A 233 -3.75 -14.73 -19.28
N LEU A 234 -3.51 -14.45 -18.00
CA LEU A 234 -2.17 -14.07 -17.52
C LEU A 234 -1.17 -15.21 -17.73
N VAL A 235 -1.54 -16.44 -17.40
CA VAL A 235 -0.69 -17.63 -17.60
C VAL A 235 -0.46 -17.89 -19.08
N GLN A 236 -1.50 -17.79 -19.93
CA GLN A 236 -1.36 -17.94 -21.38
C GLN A 236 -0.48 -16.87 -22.01
N ASN A 237 -0.53 -15.63 -21.53
CA ASN A 237 0.32 -14.54 -22.01
C ASN A 237 1.77 -14.70 -21.51
N TYR A 238 1.97 -15.14 -20.27
CA TYR A 238 3.30 -15.41 -19.72
C TYR A 238 4.01 -16.59 -20.40
N TRP A 239 3.27 -17.62 -20.81
CA TRP A 239 3.83 -18.76 -21.55
C TRP A 239 4.03 -18.52 -23.05
N ARG A 240 3.48 -17.43 -23.60
CA ARG A 240 3.62 -17.04 -25.02
C ARG A 240 4.62 -15.89 -25.23
N ALA A 241 5.16 -15.31 -24.16
CA ALA A 241 6.24 -14.32 -24.17
C ALA A 241 7.57 -15.01 -23.83
#